data_AF-A0A9D9NLE6-F1
#
_entry.id   AF-A0A9D9NLE6-F1
#
_cell.length_a   1.000
_cell.length_b   1.000
_cell.length_c   1.000
_cell.angle_alpha   90.00
_cell.angle_beta   90.00
_cell.angle_gamma   90.00
#
_symmetry.space_group_name_H-M   'P 1'
#
loop_
_entity.id
_entity.type
_entity.pdbx_description
1 polymer ?
#
loop_
_entity_poly.entity_id
_entity_poly.type
_entity_poly.pdbx_seq_one_letter_code
_entity_poly.pdbx_strand_id
1 'polypeptide(L)'
;MTEKNNNNEPRSAAQWYDLGCIYRKEGDFGCAVNAFRSAVECADAGLAYAVDDTARLELESVRNKALASIELVQRITGFVNKDLMNP
;
A
#
# COMPACT_ATOMS: atom_id res chain seq x y z
N MET A 1 -11.64 -13.23 22.59
CA MET A 1 -10.89 -12.99 21.34
C MET A 1 -11.68 -13.63 20.21
N THR A 2 -12.53 -12.89 19.50
CA THR A 2 -13.20 -13.39 18.30
C THR A 2 -12.64 -12.63 17.11
N GLU A 3 -11.63 -13.20 16.48
CA GLU A 3 -11.18 -12.83 15.14
C GLU A 3 -12.32 -13.14 14.16
N LYS A 4 -13.18 -12.14 13.93
CA LYS A 4 -14.14 -12.19 12.83
C LYS A 4 -13.37 -11.97 11.53
N ASN A 5 -12.92 -13.08 10.97
CA ASN A 5 -12.54 -13.21 9.57
C ASN A 5 -13.76 -12.92 8.67
N ASN A 6 -14.06 -11.63 8.48
CA ASN A 6 -15.01 -11.19 7.46
C ASN A 6 -14.26 -11.09 6.12
N ASN A 7 -13.99 -12.25 5.50
CA ASN A 7 -13.25 -12.37 4.24
C ASN A 7 -13.99 -11.87 2.98
N ASN A 8 -15.10 -11.14 3.12
CA ASN A 8 -15.93 -10.68 2.00
C ASN A 8 -16.24 -9.17 2.02
N GLU A 9 -15.61 -8.38 2.90
CA GLU A 9 -15.75 -6.92 2.82
C GLU A 9 -14.77 -6.37 1.77
N PRO A 10 -15.22 -5.46 0.87
CA PRO A 10 -14.32 -4.80 -0.06
C PRO A 10 -13.22 -4.10 0.74
N ARG A 11 -11.97 -4.50 0.51
CA ARG A 11 -10.82 -3.94 1.24
C ARG A 11 -10.76 -2.43 0.99
N SER A 12 -10.81 -1.67 2.07
CA SER A 12 -10.55 -0.24 2.10
C SER A 12 -9.08 0.06 1.77
N ALA A 13 -8.80 1.32 1.41
CA ALA A 13 -7.42 1.77 1.14
C ALA A 13 -6.46 1.44 2.30
N ALA A 14 -6.90 1.59 3.55
CA ALA A 14 -6.12 1.26 4.74
C ALA A 14 -5.78 -0.25 4.83
N GLN A 15 -6.74 -1.12 4.54
CA GLN A 15 -6.52 -2.58 4.57
C GLN A 15 -5.54 -3.03 3.48
N TRP A 16 -5.60 -2.42 2.29
CA TRP A 16 -4.60 -2.67 1.24
C TRP A 16 -3.20 -2.20 1.65
N TYR A 17 -3.11 -1.05 2.34
CA TYR A 17 -1.84 -0.55 2.88
C TYR A 17 -1.28 -1.50 3.96
N ASP A 18 -2.11 -1.96 4.88
CA ASP A 18 -1.71 -2.92 5.92
C ASP A 18 -1.23 -4.24 5.30
N LEU A 19 -1.92 -4.72 4.27
CA LEU A 19 -1.48 -5.90 3.52
C LEU A 19 -0.12 -5.70 2.85
N GLY A 20 0.11 -4.54 2.24
CA GLY A 20 1.43 -4.21 1.68
C GLY A 20 2.52 -4.17 2.75
N CYS A 21 2.20 -3.69 3.96
CA CYS A 21 3.11 -3.73 5.10
C CYS A 21 3.43 -5.15 5.55
N ILE A 22 2.45 -6.07 5.53
CA ILE A 22 2.65 -7.49 5.84
C ILE A 22 3.59 -8.11 4.81
N TYR A 23 3.28 -8.00 3.52
CA TYR A 23 4.15 -8.55 2.46
C TYR A 23 5.56 -7.98 2.50
N ARG A 24 5.70 -6.67 2.78
CA ARG A 24 7.02 -6.04 2.93
C ARG A 24 7.82 -6.62 4.10
N LYS A 25 7.16 -6.97 5.21
CA LYS A 25 7.80 -7.61 6.38
C LYS A 25 8.19 -9.06 6.09
N GLU A 26 7.40 -9.76 5.27
CA GLU A 26 7.71 -11.10 4.79
C GLU A 26 8.82 -11.13 3.73
N GLY A 27 9.22 -9.96 3.21
CA GLY A 27 10.23 -9.84 2.15
C GLY A 27 9.66 -10.06 0.74
N ASP A 28 8.35 -10.27 0.61
CA ASP A 28 7.67 -10.34 -0.67
C ASP A 28 7.43 -8.93 -1.22
N PHE A 29 8.49 -8.34 -1.74
CA PHE A 29 8.48 -6.99 -2.29
C PHE A 29 7.56 -6.84 -3.50
N GLY A 30 7.37 -7.90 -4.29
CA GLY A 30 6.48 -7.89 -5.44
C GLY A 30 5.02 -7.74 -5.00
N CYS A 31 4.56 -8.61 -4.09
CA CYS A 31 3.22 -8.52 -3.53
C CYS A 31 3.01 -7.24 -2.72
N ALA A 32 4.04 -6.76 -2.01
CA ALA A 32 3.99 -5.49 -1.28
C ALA A 32 3.68 -4.31 -2.20
N VAL A 33 4.41 -4.16 -3.30
CA VAL A 33 4.18 -3.06 -4.28
C VAL A 33 2.78 -3.16 -4.88
N ASN A 34 2.31 -4.37 -5.20
CA ASN A 34 0.98 -4.54 -5.76
C ASN A 34 -0.12 -4.15 -4.76
N ALA A 35 0.02 -4.55 -3.48
CA ALA A 35 -0.93 -4.19 -2.43
C ALA A 35 -0.92 -2.67 -2.13
N PHE A 36 0.26 -2.03 -2.09
CA PHE A 36 0.35 -0.58 -1.95
C PHE A 36 -0.26 0.17 -3.15
N ARG A 37 -0.11 -0.34 -4.38
CA ARG A 37 -0.79 0.22 -5.56
C ARG A 37 -2.30 0.16 -5.42
N SER A 38 -2.85 -0.98 -5.00
CA SER A 38 -4.29 -1.11 -4.73
C SER A 38 -4.76 -0.14 -3.63
N ALA A 39 -3.93 0.13 -2.62
CA ALA A 39 -4.24 1.14 -1.60
C ALA A 39 -4.36 2.55 -2.21
N VAL A 40 -3.44 2.92 -3.12
CA VAL A 40 -3.47 4.20 -3.85
C VAL A 40 -4.71 4.28 -4.73
N GLU A 41 -5.01 3.25 -5.52
CA GLU A 41 -6.19 3.23 -6.40
C GLU A 41 -7.50 3.35 -5.62
N CYS A 42 -7.63 2.64 -4.49
CA CYS A 42 -8.78 2.79 -3.59
C CYS A 42 -8.86 4.18 -2.96
N ALA A 43 -7.72 4.78 -2.60
CA ALA A 43 -7.68 6.12 -2.01
C ALA A 43 -8.06 7.20 -3.04
N ASP A 44 -7.50 7.15 -4.26
CA ASP A 44 -7.82 8.06 -5.35
C ASP A 44 -9.30 7.94 -5.78
N ALA A 45 -9.84 6.71 -5.84
CA ALA A 45 -11.26 6.49 -6.06
C ALA A 45 -12.11 7.10 -4.94
N GLY A 46 -11.72 6.92 -3.68
CA GLY A 46 -12.42 7.52 -2.53
C GLY A 46 -12.34 9.05 -2.51
N LEU A 47 -11.20 9.62 -2.93
CA LEU A 47 -10.96 11.07 -2.97
C LEU A 47 -11.93 11.77 -3.93
N ALA A 48 -12.27 11.12 -5.05
CA ALA A 48 -13.26 11.65 -6.00
C ALA A 48 -14.67 11.78 -5.40
N TYR A 49 -15.00 11.02 -4.35
CA TYR A 49 -16.29 11.05 -3.67
C TYR A 49 -16.23 11.66 -2.27
N ALA A 50 -15.06 12.19 -1.85
CA ALA A 50 -14.90 12.78 -0.53
C ALA A 50 -15.72 14.08 -0.44
N VAL A 51 -16.72 14.08 0.46
CA VAL A 51 -17.63 15.23 0.67
C VAL A 51 -17.18 16.17 1.78
N ASP A 52 -16.20 15.76 2.59
CA ASP A 52 -15.67 16.52 3.73
C ASP A 52 -14.13 16.42 3.80
N ASP A 53 -13.50 17.46 4.34
CA ASP A 53 -12.05 17.56 4.50
C ASP A 53 -11.47 16.44 5.37
N THR A 54 -12.21 15.95 6.37
CA THR A 54 -11.74 14.87 7.25
C THR A 54 -11.53 13.57 6.45
N ALA A 55 -12.52 13.19 5.62
CA ALA A 55 -12.42 12.00 4.79
C ALA A 55 -11.30 12.14 3.75
N ARG A 56 -11.14 13.34 3.19
CA ARG A 56 -10.06 13.66 2.25
C ARG A 56 -8.69 13.51 2.89
N LEU A 57 -8.48 14.05 4.09
CA LEU A 57 -7.22 13.98 4.83
C LEU A 57 -6.83 12.53 5.15
N GLU A 58 -7.77 11.69 5.56
CA GLU A 58 -7.50 10.28 5.85
C GLU A 58 -7.09 9.52 4.58
N LEU A 59 -7.79 9.74 3.46
CA LEU A 59 -7.46 9.10 2.18
C LEU A 59 -6.11 9.60 1.63
N GLU A 60 -5.82 10.90 1.73
CA GLU A 60 -4.51 11.46 1.37
C GLU A 60 -3.38 10.90 2.24
N SER A 61 -3.61 10.76 3.55
CA SER A 61 -2.67 10.16 4.49
C SER A 61 -2.31 8.73 4.08
N VAL A 62 -3.31 7.89 3.78
CA VAL A 62 -3.09 6.51 3.31
C VAL A 62 -2.39 6.48 1.96
N ARG A 63 -2.83 7.31 1.01
CA ARG A 63 -2.23 7.43 -0.34
C ARG A 63 -0.75 7.78 -0.26
N ASN A 64 -0.41 8.79 0.52
CA ASN A 64 0.98 9.27 0.67
C ASN A 64 1.87 8.20 1.33
N LYS A 65 1.36 7.51 2.36
CA LYS A 65 2.08 6.39 3.00
C LYS A 65 2.31 5.23 2.03
N ALA A 66 1.32 4.89 1.22
CA ALA A 66 1.43 3.83 0.22
C ALA A 66 2.45 4.17 -0.86
N LEU A 67 2.44 5.39 -1.40
CA LEU A 67 3.41 5.87 -2.38
C LEU A 67 4.84 5.86 -1.82
N ALA A 68 5.04 6.38 -0.61
CA ALA A 68 6.34 6.34 0.06
C ALA A 68 6.83 4.90 0.28
N SER A 69 5.91 3.97 0.58
CA SER A 69 6.25 2.56 0.76
C SER A 69 6.63 1.88 -0.55
N ILE A 70 5.97 2.23 -1.67
CA ILE A 70 6.35 1.76 -3.01
C ILE A 70 7.77 2.24 -3.34
N GLU A 71 8.06 3.53 -3.16
CA GLU A 71 9.38 4.10 -3.41
C GLU A 71 10.45 3.40 -2.55
N LEU A 72 10.17 3.17 -1.27
CA LEU A 72 11.08 2.47 -0.37
C LEU A 72 11.38 1.05 -0.88
N VAL A 73 10.35 0.30 -1.28
CA VAL A 73 10.52 -1.07 -1.80
C VAL A 73 11.27 -1.07 -3.14
N GLN A 74 10.97 -0.12 -4.02
CA GLN A 74 11.69 0.06 -5.28
C GLN A 74 13.16 0.42 -5.04
N ARG A 75 13.45 1.21 -4.02
CA ARG A 75 14.83 1.54 -3.64
C ARG A 75 15.54 0.30 -3.08
N ILE A 76 14.92 -0.47 -2.20
CA ILE A 76 15.48 -1.73 -1.68
C ILE A 76 15.79 -2.71 -2.83
N THR A 77 14.82 -2.96 -3.71
CA THR A 77 14.97 -3.92 -4.82
C THR A 77 15.84 -3.37 -5.97
N GLY A 78 15.83 -2.06 -6.19
CA GLY A 78 16.69 -1.36 -7.15
C GLY A 78 18.16 -1.33 -6.73
N PHE A 79 18.44 -1.24 -5.42
CA PHE A 79 19.79 -1.47 -4.88
C PHE A 79 20.24 -2.90 -5.17
N VAL A 80 19.38 -3.92 -4.97
CA VAL A 80 19.70 -5.32 -5.27
C VAL A 80 20.05 -5.53 -6.76
N ASN A 81 19.32 -4.89 -7.68
CA ASN A 81 19.59 -5.04 -9.12
C ASN A 81 20.82 -4.25 -9.61
N LYS A 82 21.15 -3.11 -8.98
CA LYS A 82 22.32 -2.31 -9.37
C LYS A 82 23.64 -2.89 -8.85
N ASP A 83 23.63 -3.55 -7.69
CA ASP A 83 24.83 -4.20 -7.12
C ASP A 83 25.18 -5.55 -7.80
N LEU A 84 24.19 -6.24 -8.39
CA LEU A 84 24.38 -7.50 -9.11
C LEU A 84 24.62 -7.35 -10.63
N MET A 85 24.51 -6.14 -11.18
CA MET A 85 24.90 -5.81 -12.55
C MET A 85 26.20 -5.00 -12.56
N ASN A 86 27.27 -5.59 -12.04
CA ASN A 86 28.61 -5.23 -12.48
C ASN A 86 29.01 -6.21 -13.59
N PRO A 87 29.11 -5.79 -14.87
CA PRO A 87 29.73 -6.62 -15.91
C PRO A 87 31.21 -6.90 -15.62
#